data_AF-A0A8C8ERY0-F1
#
_entry.id   AF-A0A8C8ERY0-F1
#
_cell.length_a   1.000
_cell.length_b   1.000
_cell.length_c   1.000
_cell.angle_alpha   90.00
_cell.angle_beta   90.00
_cell.angle_gamma   90.00
#
_symmetry.space_group_name_H-M   'P 1'
#
loop_
_entity.id
_entity.type
_entity.pdbx_description
1 polymer ?
#
loop_
_entity_poly.entity_id
_entity_poly.type
_entity_poly.pdbx_seq_one_letter_code
_entity_poly.pdbx_strand_id
1 'polypeptide(L)'
;MYLSFTTVVTLLVEFTGAFRYSLQLNQLAKRLLIEELSRLKTVERVVKWPRVLVEATDKCDPTNLRADSTPCLKKMVSALKNYRVVFGIISQFKSSCTKVGEKLNKVVEEVLFQMGEPRPDSEENWSKVNSWEEPGLCRDNIEKLFSFSILMARVFAPGDPAKHMNSTKYCI
;
A
#
# COMPACT_ATOMS: atom_id res chain seq x y z
N MET A 1 -18.29 10.89 27.40
CA MET A 1 -18.31 9.49 26.95
C MET A 1 -16.86 9.03 26.88
N TYR A 2 -16.36 8.36 27.91
CA TYR A 2 -14.98 7.88 27.97
C TYR A 2 -14.93 6.49 27.34
N LEU A 3 -14.05 6.31 26.35
CA LEU A 3 -13.75 4.98 25.81
C LEU A 3 -13.06 4.16 26.91
N SER A 4 -13.46 2.89 27.06
CA SER A 4 -12.87 1.97 28.04
C SER A 4 -11.35 1.85 27.84
N PHE A 5 -10.61 1.71 28.94
CA PHE A 5 -9.16 1.53 28.94
C PHE A 5 -8.73 0.37 28.02
N THR A 6 -9.52 -0.70 27.94
CA THR A 6 -9.29 -1.83 27.04
C THR A 6 -9.41 -1.43 25.57
N THR A 7 -10.41 -0.62 25.21
CA THR A 7 -10.61 -0.12 23.83
C THR A 7 -9.46 0.79 23.40
N VAL A 8 -8.95 1.63 24.32
CA VAL A 8 -7.80 2.50 24.06
C VAL A 8 -6.52 1.69 23.84
N VAL A 9 -6.30 0.63 24.63
CA VAL A 9 -5.13 -0.25 24.50
C VAL A 9 -5.19 -1.07 23.20
N THR A 10 -6.35 -1.63 22.82
CA THR A 10 -6.49 -2.37 21.56
C THR A 10 -6.26 -1.47 20.34
N LEU A 11 -6.83 -0.26 20.33
CA LEU A 11 -6.59 0.72 19.26
C LEU A 11 -5.12 1.14 19.17
N LEU A 12 -4.43 1.32 20.30
CA LEU A 12 -3.00 1.67 20.33
C LEU A 12 -2.09 0.52 19.83
N VAL A 13 -2.43 -0.73 20.16
CA VAL A 13 -1.68 -1.91 19.71
C VAL A 13 -1.89 -2.17 18.21
N GLU A 14 -3.11 -2.00 17.69
CA GLU A 14 -3.40 -2.08 16.25
C GLU A 14 -2.69 -0.96 15.46
N PHE A 15 -2.67 0.26 15.99
CA PHE A 15 -2.02 1.40 15.32
C PHE A 15 -0.49 1.29 15.29
N THR A 16 0.13 0.75 16.34
CA THR A 16 1.58 0.55 16.41
C THR A 16 2.06 -0.57 15.47
N GLY A 17 1.27 -1.63 15.32
CA GLY A 17 1.48 -2.65 14.30
C GLY A 17 1.39 -2.06 12.90
N ALA A 18 0.26 -1.43 12.55
CA ALA A 18 0.02 -0.86 11.22
C ALA A 18 1.06 0.21 10.83
N PHE A 19 1.54 1.01 11.80
CA PHE A 19 2.66 1.93 11.58
C PHE A 19 3.92 1.20 11.11
N ARG A 20 4.35 0.19 11.85
CA ARG A 20 5.57 -0.55 11.53
C ARG A 20 5.50 -1.17 10.13
N TYR A 21 4.36 -1.74 9.77
CA TYR A 21 4.17 -2.39 8.46
C TYR A 21 4.07 -1.40 7.30
N SER A 22 3.40 -0.27 7.50
CA SER A 22 3.35 0.80 6.49
C SER A 22 4.75 1.38 6.21
N LEU A 23 5.58 1.55 7.25
CA LEU A 23 6.96 1.99 7.10
C LEU A 23 7.82 0.95 6.38
N GLN A 24 7.69 -0.32 6.72
CA GLN A 24 8.40 -1.41 6.05
C GLN A 24 8.03 -1.50 4.57
N LEU A 25 6.74 -1.42 4.23
CA LEU A 25 6.26 -1.41 2.85
C LEU A 25 6.87 -0.22 2.08
N ASN A 26 6.88 0.97 2.68
CA ASN A 26 7.45 2.16 2.05
C ASN A 26 8.96 2.04 1.79
N GLN A 27 9.72 1.60 2.80
CA GLN A 27 11.16 1.40 2.66
C GLN A 27 11.50 0.39 1.57
N LEU A 28 10.74 -0.71 1.49
CA LEU A 28 10.94 -1.72 0.47
C LEU A 28 10.56 -1.23 -0.91
N ALA A 29 9.39 -0.61 -1.06
CA ALA A 29 8.95 -0.08 -2.35
C ALA A 29 9.95 0.97 -2.87
N LYS A 30 10.47 1.84 -1.99
CA LYS A 30 11.54 2.79 -2.32
C LYS A 30 12.80 2.07 -2.81
N ARG A 31 13.24 1.04 -2.10
CA ARG A 31 14.44 0.28 -2.47
C ARG A 31 14.29 -0.37 -3.84
N LEU A 32 13.17 -1.06 -4.08
CA LEU A 32 12.90 -1.72 -5.36
C LEU A 32 12.77 -0.72 -6.51
N LEU A 33 12.17 0.43 -6.27
CA LEU A 33 12.12 1.51 -7.26
C LEU A 33 13.53 2.01 -7.64
N ILE A 34 14.46 2.10 -6.69
CA ILE A 34 15.83 2.57 -6.95
C ILE A 34 16.68 1.46 -7.61
N GLU A 35 16.64 0.25 -7.06
CA GLU A 35 17.55 -0.85 -7.43
C GLU A 35 17.13 -1.58 -8.72
N GLU A 36 15.83 -1.80 -8.93
CA GLU A 36 15.32 -2.63 -10.03
C GLU A 36 14.85 -1.77 -11.20
N LEU A 37 14.24 -0.62 -10.93
CA LEU A 37 13.69 0.24 -11.98
C LEU A 37 14.76 1.01 -12.75
N SER A 38 15.93 1.27 -12.14
CA SER A 38 17.10 1.83 -12.83
C SER A 38 17.66 0.91 -13.91
N ARG A 39 17.32 -0.39 -13.87
CA ARG A 39 17.74 -1.42 -14.83
C ARG A 39 16.68 -1.71 -15.90
N LEU A 40 15.45 -1.28 -15.69
CA LEU A 40 14.36 -1.45 -16.65
C LEU A 40 14.43 -0.33 -17.71
N LYS A 41 14.41 -0.71 -18.99
CA LYS A 41 14.31 0.27 -20.08
C LYS A 41 13.03 1.09 -19.92
N THR A 42 13.08 2.36 -20.27
CA THR A 42 11.90 3.22 -20.33
C THR A 42 10.97 2.68 -21.42
N VAL A 43 9.87 2.04 -21.02
CA VAL A 43 8.84 1.53 -21.93
C VAL A 43 7.59 2.40 -21.79
N GLU A 44 6.90 2.59 -22.91
CA GLU A 44 5.70 3.41 -23.02
C GLU A 44 4.56 2.89 -22.11
N ARG A 45 3.92 3.81 -21.39
CA ARG A 45 3.03 3.54 -20.24
C ARG A 45 1.59 3.22 -20.63
N VAL A 46 1.36 2.52 -21.74
CA VAL A 46 -0.01 2.22 -22.19
C VAL A 46 -0.43 0.86 -21.69
N VAL A 47 -0.67 0.73 -20.37
CA VAL A 47 -1.29 -0.50 -19.86
C VAL A 47 -2.41 -0.19 -18.87
N LYS A 48 -3.62 -0.63 -19.23
CA LYS A 48 -4.87 -0.36 -18.52
C LYS A 48 -5.22 -1.56 -17.64
N TRP A 49 -4.59 -1.64 -16.47
CA TRP A 49 -4.90 -2.66 -15.46
C TRP A 49 -5.88 -2.16 -14.40
N PRO A 50 -6.62 -3.06 -13.70
CA PRO A 50 -7.57 -2.68 -12.67
C PRO A 50 -6.84 -1.89 -11.58
N ARG A 51 -7.29 -0.65 -11.34
CA ARG A 51 -6.65 0.24 -10.37
C ARG A 51 -7.57 0.36 -9.17
N VAL A 52 -7.14 -0.17 -8.03
CA VAL A 52 -7.68 0.32 -6.76
C VAL A 52 -6.79 1.48 -6.33
N LEU A 53 -7.24 2.71 -6.60
CA LEU A 53 -6.58 3.94 -6.17
C LEU A 53 -7.24 4.43 -4.89
N VAL A 54 -6.42 4.99 -3.99
CA VAL A 54 -6.92 5.81 -2.87
C VAL A 54 -7.16 7.22 -3.41
N GLU A 55 -8.41 7.64 -3.41
CA GLU A 55 -8.92 8.90 -3.93
C GLU A 55 -9.27 9.87 -2.81
N ALA A 56 -9.51 11.14 -3.15
CA ALA A 56 -9.89 12.16 -2.18
C ALA A 56 -11.21 11.82 -1.45
N THR A 57 -12.10 11.09 -2.11
CA THR A 57 -13.39 10.63 -1.58
C THR A 57 -13.27 9.49 -0.56
N ASP A 58 -12.11 8.83 -0.47
CA ASP A 58 -11.87 7.71 0.45
C ASP A 58 -11.57 8.15 1.89
N LYS A 59 -11.66 9.46 2.18
CA LYS A 59 -11.62 10.02 3.54
C LYS A 59 -10.34 9.70 4.32
N CYS A 60 -9.21 9.60 3.61
CA CYS A 60 -7.89 9.41 4.20
C CYS A 60 -7.22 10.73 4.64
N ASP A 61 -7.97 11.84 4.73
CA ASP A 61 -7.46 13.09 5.28
C ASP A 61 -7.50 13.09 6.83
N PRO A 62 -6.70 13.95 7.48
CA PRO A 62 -6.57 13.95 8.94
C PRO A 62 -7.89 14.21 9.68
N THR A 63 -8.81 15.00 9.12
CA THR A 63 -10.09 15.32 9.76
C THR A 63 -10.99 14.09 9.78
N ASN A 64 -11.15 13.41 8.65
CA ASN A 64 -11.98 12.22 8.59
C ASN A 64 -11.35 11.04 9.35
N LEU A 65 -10.02 10.86 9.30
CA LEU A 65 -9.34 9.81 10.07
C LEU A 65 -9.57 9.93 11.59
N ARG A 66 -9.70 11.16 12.10
CA ARG A 66 -10.05 11.40 13.51
C ARG A 66 -11.50 11.13 13.84
N ALA A 67 -12.40 11.41 12.90
CA ALA A 67 -13.84 11.25 13.10
C ALA A 67 -14.26 9.78 12.97
N ASP A 68 -13.86 9.14 11.88
CA ASP A 68 -14.08 7.73 11.58
C ASP A 68 -13.02 7.26 10.57
N SER A 69 -12.05 6.47 11.04
CA SER A 69 -10.96 5.94 10.21
C SER A 69 -11.41 4.77 9.31
N THR A 70 -12.57 4.17 9.58
CA THR A 70 -13.03 2.94 8.93
C THR A 70 -13.07 3.04 7.39
N PRO A 71 -13.58 4.12 6.76
CA PRO A 71 -13.65 4.21 5.30
C PRO A 71 -12.27 4.18 4.65
N CYS A 72 -11.32 4.95 5.20
CA CYS A 72 -9.96 4.99 4.71
C CYS A 72 -9.25 3.64 4.87
N LEU A 73 -9.35 3.02 6.04
CA LEU A 73 -8.69 1.73 6.33
C LEU A 73 -9.23 0.62 5.43
N LYS A 74 -10.55 0.56 5.22
CA LYS A 74 -11.17 -0.39 4.27
C LYS A 74 -10.62 -0.19 2.85
N LYS A 75 -10.43 1.06 2.43
CA LYS A 75 -9.84 1.34 1.11
C LYS A 75 -8.38 0.93 1.02
N MET A 76 -7.58 1.16 2.07
CA MET A 76 -6.18 0.72 2.11
C MET A 76 -6.05 -0.80 2.00
N VAL A 77 -6.89 -1.55 2.73
CA VAL A 77 -6.96 -3.01 2.62
C VAL A 77 -7.35 -3.43 1.21
N SER A 78 -8.38 -2.81 0.62
CA SER A 78 -8.81 -3.10 -0.75
C SER A 78 -7.69 -2.87 -1.77
N ALA A 79 -6.92 -1.79 -1.61
CA ALA A 79 -5.76 -1.51 -2.46
C ALA A 79 -4.65 -2.55 -2.28
N LEU A 80 -4.34 -2.96 -1.05
CA LEU A 80 -3.36 -4.02 -0.77
C LEU A 80 -3.78 -5.36 -1.38
N LYS A 81 -5.05 -5.75 -1.27
CA LYS A 81 -5.58 -6.95 -1.94
C LYS A 81 -5.37 -6.86 -3.46
N ASN A 82 -5.63 -5.70 -4.07
CA ASN A 82 -5.37 -5.50 -5.49
C ASN A 82 -3.87 -5.53 -5.84
N TYR A 83 -2.97 -5.02 -4.99
CA TYR A 83 -1.54 -5.16 -5.23
C TYR A 83 -1.07 -6.62 -5.11
N ARG A 84 -1.62 -7.38 -4.17
CA ARG A 84 -1.34 -8.81 -4.03
C ARG A 84 -1.63 -9.55 -5.33
N VAL A 85 -2.85 -9.36 -5.84
CA VAL A 85 -3.30 -9.82 -7.17
C VAL A 85 -2.27 -9.49 -8.25
N VAL A 86 -1.96 -8.21 -8.39
CA VAL A 86 -1.08 -7.69 -9.44
C VAL A 86 0.32 -8.30 -9.35
N PHE A 87 0.90 -8.35 -8.16
CA PHE A 87 2.25 -8.89 -7.98
C PHE A 87 2.30 -10.41 -8.05
N GLY A 88 1.21 -11.12 -7.76
CA GLY A 88 1.04 -12.55 -8.04
C GLY A 88 1.00 -12.88 -9.54
N ILE A 89 0.62 -11.91 -10.38
CA ILE A 89 0.69 -12.05 -11.85
C ILE A 89 2.08 -11.70 -12.35
N ILE A 90 2.66 -10.60 -11.84
CA ILE A 90 4.03 -10.20 -12.18
C ILE A 90 5.04 -11.28 -11.80
N SER A 91 4.79 -12.06 -10.73
CA SER A 91 5.63 -13.20 -10.34
C SER A 91 5.61 -14.37 -11.33
N GLN A 92 4.73 -14.36 -12.33
CA GLN A 92 4.64 -15.40 -13.36
C GLN A 92 5.23 -14.96 -14.71
N PHE A 93 5.72 -13.73 -14.79
CA PHE A 93 6.36 -13.20 -15.99
C PHE A 93 7.59 -14.03 -16.37
N LYS A 94 8.06 -13.91 -17.62
CA LYS A 94 9.30 -14.61 -18.06
C LYS A 94 10.55 -13.72 -17.96
N SER A 95 10.38 -12.50 -17.46
CA SER A 95 11.38 -11.44 -17.41
C SER A 95 12.04 -11.31 -16.02
N SER A 96 12.97 -10.37 -15.87
CA SER A 96 13.59 -10.03 -14.57
C SER A 96 12.56 -9.62 -13.50
N CYS A 97 11.35 -9.24 -13.91
CA CYS A 97 10.27 -8.85 -13.02
C CYS A 97 9.64 -9.99 -12.23
N THR A 98 9.85 -11.24 -12.61
CA THR A 98 9.41 -12.44 -11.85
C THR A 98 9.80 -12.35 -10.38
N LYS A 99 11.10 -12.15 -10.13
CA LYS A 99 11.67 -12.06 -8.78
C LYS A 99 11.14 -10.85 -7.99
N VAL A 100 10.86 -9.76 -8.70
CA VAL A 100 10.30 -8.54 -8.10
C VAL A 100 8.85 -8.80 -7.69
N GLY A 101 8.06 -9.43 -8.56
CA GLY A 101 6.69 -9.86 -8.28
C GLY A 101 6.62 -10.78 -7.07
N GLU A 102 7.43 -11.84 -7.01
CA GLU A 102 7.48 -12.78 -5.87
C GLU A 102 7.75 -12.06 -4.55
N LYS A 103 8.78 -11.20 -4.54
CA LYS A 103 9.20 -10.46 -3.34
C LYS A 103 8.14 -9.48 -2.87
N LEU A 104 7.52 -8.74 -3.79
CA LEU A 104 6.46 -7.78 -3.46
C LEU A 104 5.17 -8.46 -3.04
N ASN A 105 4.77 -9.53 -3.73
CA ASN A 105 3.59 -10.29 -3.38
C ASN A 105 3.67 -10.81 -1.94
N LYS A 106 4.78 -11.44 -1.58
CA LYS A 106 5.02 -11.94 -0.21
C LYS A 106 4.92 -10.83 0.84
N VAL A 107 5.43 -9.64 0.54
CA VAL A 107 5.41 -8.52 1.48
C VAL A 107 4.01 -7.93 1.61
N VAL A 108 3.28 -7.80 0.51
CA VAL A 108 1.89 -7.36 0.54
C VAL A 108 1.02 -8.36 1.31
N GLU A 109 1.24 -9.66 1.15
CA GLU A 109 0.56 -10.71 1.93
C GLU A 109 0.86 -10.59 3.44
N GLU A 110 2.12 -10.35 3.80
CA GLU A 110 2.48 -10.13 5.21
C GLU A 110 1.80 -8.88 5.77
N VAL A 111 1.77 -7.76 5.03
CA VAL A 111 1.07 -6.54 5.46
C VAL A 111 -0.42 -6.80 5.65
N LEU A 112 -1.07 -7.51 4.71
CA LEU A 112 -2.49 -7.89 4.83
C LEU A 112 -2.75 -8.74 6.07
N PHE A 113 -1.94 -9.78 6.28
CA PHE A 113 -2.05 -10.65 7.45
C PHE A 113 -1.93 -9.87 8.76
N GLN A 114 -0.99 -8.92 8.82
CA GLN A 114 -0.76 -8.09 9.99
C GLN A 114 -1.87 -7.04 10.20
N MET A 115 -2.62 -6.68 9.16
CA MET A 115 -3.84 -5.88 9.25
C MET A 115 -5.07 -6.71 9.66
N GLY A 116 -4.89 -7.99 10.01
CA GLY A 116 -5.98 -8.88 10.42
C GLY A 116 -6.77 -9.46 9.26
N GLU A 117 -6.28 -9.32 8.02
CA GLU A 117 -6.94 -9.92 6.87
C GLU A 117 -6.62 -11.42 6.79
N PRO A 118 -7.62 -12.26 6.48
CA PRO A 118 -7.42 -13.69 6.36
C PRO A 118 -6.43 -13.99 5.23
N ARG A 119 -5.63 -15.04 5.43
CA ARG A 119 -4.82 -15.57 4.33
C ARG A 119 -5.78 -16.08 3.24
N PRO A 120 -5.52 -15.75 1.98
CA PRO A 120 -6.41 -16.11 0.88
C PRO A 120 -6.39 -17.62 0.64
N ASP A 121 -7.59 -18.19 0.45
CA ASP A 121 -7.81 -19.62 0.29
C ASP A 121 -7.65 -20.13 -1.17
N SER A 122 -7.39 -19.25 -2.14
CA SER A 122 -7.25 -19.70 -3.54
C SER A 122 -6.39 -18.80 -4.41
N GLU A 123 -5.80 -19.44 -5.43
CA GLU A 123 -5.22 -18.79 -6.60
C GLU A 123 -6.37 -18.16 -7.40
N GLU A 124 -6.45 -16.83 -7.38
CA GLU A 124 -7.33 -16.11 -8.30
C GLU A 124 -6.89 -16.38 -9.74
N ASN A 125 -7.86 -16.68 -10.60
CA ASN A 125 -7.63 -17.09 -11.98
C ASN A 125 -7.50 -15.85 -12.86
N TRP A 126 -6.31 -15.61 -13.43
CA TRP A 126 -6.00 -14.34 -14.10
C TRP A 126 -6.01 -14.43 -15.62
N SER A 127 -6.32 -13.30 -16.25
CA SER A 127 -6.23 -13.09 -17.70
C SER A 127 -4.78 -13.09 -18.17
N LYS A 128 -4.55 -13.68 -19.35
CA LYS A 128 -3.23 -13.85 -19.96
C LYS A 128 -2.62 -12.50 -20.33
N VAL A 129 -1.45 -12.19 -19.78
CA VAL A 129 -0.64 -10.99 -20.13
C VAL A 129 0.21 -11.29 -21.34
N ASN A 130 0.30 -10.36 -22.31
CA ASN A 130 1.22 -10.53 -23.42
C ASN A 130 2.64 -10.19 -23.00
N SER A 131 3.63 -10.91 -23.53
CA SER A 131 5.05 -10.74 -23.16
C SER A 131 5.58 -9.32 -23.41
N TRP A 132 5.03 -8.60 -24.38
CA TRP A 132 5.42 -7.22 -24.68
C TRP A 132 4.91 -6.21 -23.63
N GLU A 133 3.86 -6.54 -22.87
CA GLU A 133 3.28 -5.69 -21.82
C GLU A 133 4.04 -5.82 -20.49
N GLU A 134 4.71 -6.96 -20.27
CA GLU A 134 5.35 -7.31 -18.99
C GLU A 134 6.29 -6.22 -18.44
N PRO A 135 7.23 -5.64 -19.22
CA PRO A 135 8.16 -4.67 -18.67
C PRO A 135 7.48 -3.37 -18.25
N GLY A 136 6.51 -2.90 -19.05
CA GLY A 136 5.74 -1.69 -18.75
C GLY A 136 4.85 -1.90 -17.52
N LEU A 137 4.18 -3.05 -17.43
CA LEU A 137 3.35 -3.42 -16.28
C LEU A 137 4.12 -3.51 -14.98
N CYS A 138 5.27 -4.16 -15.02
CA CYS A 138 6.11 -4.29 -13.85
C CYS A 138 6.57 -2.92 -13.34
N ARG A 139 7.07 -2.07 -14.25
CA ARG A 139 7.54 -0.72 -13.91
C ARG A 139 6.42 0.14 -13.31
N ASP A 140 5.28 0.20 -14.00
CA ASP A 140 4.13 1.03 -13.61
C ASP A 140 3.53 0.61 -12.26
N ASN A 141 3.43 -0.70 -11.98
CA ASN A 141 2.89 -1.17 -10.72
C ASN A 141 3.85 -0.99 -9.53
N ILE A 142 5.17 -1.06 -9.75
CA ILE A 142 6.15 -0.70 -8.71
C ILE A 142 6.07 0.79 -8.37
N GLU A 143 5.99 1.66 -9.39
CA GLU A 143 5.82 3.11 -9.20
C GLU A 143 4.54 3.42 -8.40
N LYS A 144 3.42 2.79 -8.77
CA LYS A 144 2.14 2.95 -8.07
C LYS A 144 2.17 2.42 -6.65
N LEU A 145 2.75 1.24 -6.41
CA LEU A 145 2.92 0.69 -5.06
C LEU A 145 3.74 1.65 -4.21
N PHE A 146 4.81 2.24 -4.76
CA PHE A 146 5.60 3.21 -4.04
C PHE A 146 4.78 4.45 -3.65
N SER A 147 4.01 5.03 -4.58
CA SER A 147 3.11 6.14 -4.26
C SER A 147 2.09 5.79 -3.19
N PHE A 148 1.45 4.61 -3.30
CA PHE A 148 0.51 4.11 -2.29
C PHE A 148 1.17 3.92 -0.92
N SER A 149 2.38 3.36 -0.87
CA SER A 149 3.11 3.12 0.37
C SER A 149 3.41 4.39 1.14
N ILE A 150 3.61 5.53 0.45
CA ILE A 150 3.80 6.84 1.08
C ILE A 150 2.51 7.29 1.77
N LEU A 151 1.36 7.14 1.10
CA LEU A 151 0.05 7.46 1.69
C LEU A 151 -0.21 6.59 2.91
N MET A 152 0.03 5.29 2.81
CA MET A 152 -0.12 4.34 3.91
C MET A 152 0.77 4.72 5.10
N ALA A 153 2.05 5.01 4.86
CA ALA A 153 2.97 5.44 5.91
C ALA A 153 2.53 6.74 6.60
N ARG A 154 1.89 7.67 5.87
CA ARG A 154 1.36 8.91 6.45
C ARG A 154 0.11 8.68 7.31
N VAL A 155 -0.79 7.81 6.88
CA VAL A 155 -2.01 7.50 7.65
C VAL A 155 -1.68 6.82 8.97
N PHE A 156 -0.66 5.96 8.99
CA PHE A 156 -0.26 5.24 10.20
C PHE A 156 0.92 5.88 10.95
N ALA A 157 1.44 7.03 10.52
CA ALA A 157 2.58 7.67 11.18
C ALA A 157 2.25 8.01 12.66
N PRO A 158 3.19 7.77 13.61
CA PRO A 158 3.05 8.20 14.99
C PRO A 158 3.18 9.72 15.05
N GLY A 159 2.26 10.34 15.75
CA GLY A 159 2.02 11.77 15.63
C GLY A 159 0.81 11.96 14.75
N ASP A 160 -0.32 12.22 15.39
CA ASP A 160 -1.58 12.48 14.73
C ASP A 160 -1.41 13.69 13.78
N PRO A 161 -1.46 13.51 12.44
CA PRO A 161 -1.37 14.62 11.48
C PRO A 161 -2.51 15.63 11.67
N ALA A 162 -3.51 15.24 12.44
CA ALA A 162 -4.66 16.00 12.78
C ALA A 162 -4.46 16.71 14.15
N LYS A 163 -3.68 16.19 15.12
CA LYS A 163 -3.30 16.92 16.35
C LYS A 163 -2.29 18.06 16.13
N HIS A 164 -2.09 18.53 14.91
CA HIS A 164 -1.79 19.95 14.71
C HIS A 164 -3.00 20.78 15.18
N MET A 165 -3.23 20.82 16.50
CA MET A 165 -4.02 21.86 17.15
C MET A 165 -3.41 23.16 16.68
N ASN A 166 -4.18 23.97 15.94
CA ASN A 166 -3.99 25.39 15.67
C ASN A 166 -2.71 25.96 16.32
N SER A 167 -1.55 25.64 15.77
CA SER A 167 -0.35 26.40 16.10
C SER A 167 -0.43 27.59 15.19
N THR A 168 -1.24 28.57 15.59
CA THR A 168 -1.10 29.97 15.18
C THR A 168 0.21 30.49 15.78
N LYS A 169 1.33 29.87 15.37
CA LYS A 169 2.67 30.38 15.55
C LYS A 169 3.24 30.45 14.16
N TYR A 170 3.13 31.67 13.64
CA TYR A 170 3.89 32.21 12.53
C TYR A 170 5.17 31.42 12.28
N CYS A 171 5.33 30.94 11.05
CA CYS A 171 6.66 30.72 10.51
C CYS A 171 7.36 32.08 10.55
N ILE A 172 8.39 32.21 11.38
CA ILE A 172 9.35 33.32 11.33
C ILE A 172 10.38 32.94 10.26
#